data_AF-A0A812X1R3-F1
#
_entry.id   AF-A0A812X1R3-F1
#
_cell.length_a   1.000
_cell.length_b   1.000
_cell.length_c   1.000
_cell.angle_alpha   90.00
_cell.angle_beta   90.00
_cell.angle_gamma   90.00
#
_symmetry.space_group_name_H-M   'P 1'
#
loop_
_entity.id
_entity.type
_entity.pdbx_description
1 polymer ?
#
loop_
_entity_poly.entity_id
_entity_poly.type
_entity_poly.pdbx_seq_one_letter_code
_entity_poly.pdbx_strand_id
1 'polypeptide(L)'
;MILGVVAAPFVHYDKFKLLHFLSMWGYILAIVHMLDHAVALQTIASIAVAAGNCVALLAFIVQKVYTKASAGKVTVKKAELVKESGGQHLFLTMSVPNFKFKPGQWGHLAVGKASPVPHPFTLIPGESSDEVRIFMKINRSGFTSKMAKICAARLTMK
;
A
#
# COMPACT_ATOMS: atom_id res chain seq x y z
N MET A 1 17.17 -8.57 -12.76
CA MET A 1 17.59 -7.18 -12.48
C MET A 1 16.83 -6.69 -11.24
N ILE A 2 17.46 -6.72 -10.07
CA ILE A 2 16.87 -6.13 -8.86
C ILE A 2 17.17 -4.63 -8.96
N LEU A 3 16.22 -3.86 -9.50
CA LEU A 3 16.27 -2.41 -9.43
C LEU A 3 16.14 -2.03 -7.96
N GLY A 4 17.26 -1.83 -7.28
CA GLY A 4 17.31 -1.22 -5.96
C GLY A 4 16.70 0.17 -6.07
N VAL A 5 15.54 0.37 -5.46
CA VAL A 5 14.95 1.70 -5.30
C VAL A 5 15.84 2.44 -4.32
N VAL A 6 16.71 3.31 -4.83
CA VAL A 6 17.43 4.29 -4.01
C VAL A 6 16.36 5.17 -3.38
N ALA A 7 16.20 5.09 -2.07
CA ALA A 7 15.25 5.92 -1.35
C ALA A 7 15.67 7.39 -1.56
N ALA A 8 14.87 8.16 -2.28
CA ALA A 8 15.05 9.60 -2.39
C ALA A 8 14.67 10.22 -1.03
N PRO A 9 15.63 10.63 -0.18
CA PRO A 9 15.35 11.01 1.20
C PRO A 9 14.49 12.29 1.31
N PHE A 10 14.36 13.03 0.21
CA PHE A 10 13.56 14.25 0.10
C PHE A 10 12.09 14.00 -0.28
N VAL A 11 11.72 12.79 -0.73
CA VAL A 11 10.33 12.49 -1.13
C VAL A 11 9.65 11.65 -0.04
N HIS A 12 8.66 12.25 0.62
CA HIS A 12 7.82 11.54 1.58
C HIS A 12 7.06 10.40 0.89
N TYR A 13 6.92 9.24 1.55
CA TYR A 13 6.29 8.04 0.99
C TYR A 13 4.94 8.31 0.32
N ASP A 14 4.05 9.07 0.96
CA ASP A 14 2.73 9.39 0.39
C ASP A 14 2.85 10.16 -0.93
N LYS A 15 3.75 11.16 -1.00
CA LYS A 15 4.01 11.95 -2.22
C LYS A 15 4.64 11.08 -3.31
N PHE A 16 5.61 10.25 -2.93
CA PHE A 16 6.25 9.30 -3.84
C PHE A 16 5.21 8.35 -4.45
N LYS A 17 4.34 7.76 -3.62
CA LYS A 17 3.29 6.84 -4.09
C LYS A 17 2.27 7.53 -4.98
N LEU A 18 1.87 8.77 -4.66
CA LEU A 18 0.97 9.55 -5.51
C LEU A 18 1.60 9.86 -6.87
N LEU A 19 2.87 10.30 -6.90
CA LEU A 19 3.61 10.53 -8.14
C LEU A 19 3.77 9.23 -8.95
N HIS A 20 4.05 8.12 -8.27
CA HIS A 20 4.12 6.81 -8.89
C HIS A 20 2.79 6.38 -9.51
N PHE A 21 1.64 6.83 -9.02
CA PHE A 21 0.36 6.59 -9.69
C PHE A 21 0.19 7.44 -10.95
N LEU A 22 0.77 8.64 -11.00
CA LEU A 22 0.77 9.48 -12.21
C LEU A 22 1.59 8.87 -13.35
N SER A 23 2.61 8.06 -13.06
CA SER A 23 3.39 7.40 -14.11
C SER A 23 2.58 6.43 -14.97
N MET A 24 1.39 6.02 -14.51
CA MET A 24 0.45 5.22 -15.31
C MET A 24 0.07 5.93 -16.63
N TRP A 25 -0.11 7.25 -16.60
CA TRP A 25 -0.37 8.02 -17.81
C TRP A 25 0.80 7.96 -18.79
N GLY A 26 2.03 7.99 -18.27
CA GLY A 26 3.24 7.79 -19.09
C GLY A 26 3.26 6.44 -19.79
N TYR A 27 2.87 5.36 -19.09
CA TYR A 27 2.77 4.03 -19.70
C TYR A 27 1.68 3.94 -20.78
N ILE A 28 0.54 4.60 -20.59
CA ILE A 28 -0.52 4.65 -21.60
C ILE A 28 -0.02 5.35 -22.87
N LEU A 29 0.61 6.53 -22.72
CA LEU A 29 1.18 7.28 -23.84
C LEU A 29 2.26 6.48 -24.57
N ALA A 30 3.13 5.78 -23.83
CA ALA A 30 4.15 4.91 -24.41
C ALA A 30 3.52 3.77 -25.22
N ILE A 31 2.43 3.15 -24.74
CA ILE A 31 1.73 2.10 -25.48
C ILE A 31 1.09 2.65 -26.75
N VAL A 32 0.44 3.82 -26.69
CA VAL A 32 -0.11 4.46 -27.89
C VAL A 32 0.98 4.69 -28.94
N HIS A 33 2.13 5.21 -28.50
CA HIS A 33 3.28 5.43 -29.38
C HIS A 33 3.84 4.11 -29.96
N MET A 34 3.94 3.05 -29.16
CA MET A 34 4.38 1.73 -29.64
C MET A 34 3.40 1.11 -30.63
N LEU A 35 2.09 1.30 -30.45
CA LEU A 35 1.08 0.82 -31.38
C LEU A 35 1.15 1.55 -32.72
N ASP A 36 1.32 2.87 -32.70
CA ASP A 36 1.53 3.67 -33.90
C ASP A 36 2.77 3.19 -34.68
N HIS A 37 3.89 2.98 -33.98
CA HIS A 37 5.10 2.40 -34.59
C HIS A 37 4.89 0.99 -35.14
N ALA A 38 4.11 0.15 -34.47
CA ALA A 38 3.81 -1.20 -34.95
C ALA A 38 2.97 -1.17 -36.23
N VAL A 39 2.02 -0.24 -36.34
CA VAL A 39 1.20 -0.04 -37.55
C VAL A 39 2.04 0.51 -38.70
N ALA A 40 2.93 1.47 -38.43
CA ALA A 40 3.76 2.11 -39.44
C ALA A 40 4.86 1.18 -39.99
N LEU A 41 5.55 0.43 -39.11
CA LEU A 41 6.72 -0.38 -39.50
C LEU A 41 6.36 -1.80 -39.91
N GLN A 42 5.26 -2.35 -39.40
CA GLN A 42 4.76 -3.71 -39.68
C GLN A 42 5.80 -4.84 -39.48
N THR A 43 6.84 -4.59 -38.69
CA THR A 43 7.83 -5.63 -38.38
C THR A 43 7.31 -6.55 -37.28
N ILE A 44 7.71 -7.82 -37.33
CA ILE A 44 7.40 -8.79 -36.27
C ILE A 44 7.86 -8.29 -34.90
N ALA A 45 9.04 -7.65 -34.84
CA ALA A 45 9.61 -7.11 -33.62
C ALA A 45 8.74 -5.97 -33.03
N SER A 46 8.35 -4.98 -33.83
CA SER A 46 7.51 -3.87 -33.37
C SER A 46 6.13 -4.34 -32.89
N ILE A 47 5.52 -5.28 -33.62
CA ILE A 47 4.23 -5.87 -33.26
C ILE A 47 4.33 -6.66 -31.95
N ALA A 48 5.36 -7.50 -31.80
CA ALA A 48 5.57 -8.31 -30.61
C ALA A 48 5.80 -7.45 -29.35
N VAL A 49 6.62 -6.40 -29.46
CA VAL A 49 6.87 -5.47 -28.36
C VAL A 49 5.59 -4.73 -27.95
N ALA A 50 4.83 -4.21 -28.91
CA ALA A 50 3.56 -3.54 -28.63
C ALA A 50 2.55 -4.49 -27.95
N ALA A 51 2.38 -5.70 -28.50
CA ALA A 51 1.47 -6.71 -27.95
C ALA A 51 1.88 -7.12 -26.52
N GLY A 52 3.16 -7.40 -26.27
CA GLY A 52 3.66 -7.76 -24.94
C GLY A 52 3.43 -6.67 -23.90
N ASN A 53 3.66 -5.41 -24.26
CA ASN A 53 3.39 -4.28 -23.37
C ASN A 53 1.90 -4.06 -23.11
N CYS A 54 1.03 -4.26 -24.11
CA CYS A 54 -0.43 -4.24 -23.91
C CYS A 54 -0.88 -5.33 -22.92
N VAL A 55 -0.38 -6.56 -23.05
CA VAL A 55 -0.67 -7.65 -22.12
C VAL A 55 -0.18 -7.30 -20.71
N ALA A 56 1.03 -6.75 -20.57
CA ALA A 56 1.56 -6.34 -19.28
C ALA A 56 0.71 -5.23 -18.63
N LEU A 57 0.24 -4.25 -19.40
CA LEU A 57 -0.68 -3.22 -18.90
C LEU A 57 -2.01 -3.82 -18.44
N LEU A 58 -2.60 -4.72 -19.24
CA LEU A 58 -3.84 -5.41 -18.87
C LEU A 58 -3.67 -6.21 -17.58
N ALA A 59 -2.59 -6.98 -17.46
CA ALA A 59 -2.27 -7.72 -16.24
C ALA A 59 -2.12 -6.79 -15.03
N PHE A 60 -1.46 -5.64 -15.20
CA PHE A 60 -1.33 -4.63 -14.16
C PHE A 60 -2.70 -4.05 -13.74
N ILE A 61 -3.57 -3.71 -14.69
CA ILE A 61 -4.92 -3.20 -14.41
C ILE A 61 -5.73 -4.25 -13.64
N VAL A 62 -5.73 -5.51 -14.10
CA VAL A 62 -6.42 -6.62 -13.43
C VAL A 62 -5.89 -6.80 -12.01
N GLN A 63 -4.57 -6.77 -11.80
CA GLN A 63 -3.97 -6.82 -10.46
C GLN A 63 -4.48 -5.68 -9.56
N LYS A 64 -4.57 -4.44 -10.07
CA LYS A 64 -5.06 -3.29 -9.30
C LYS A 64 -6.55 -3.40 -8.96
N VAL A 65 -7.37 -3.88 -9.89
CA VAL A 65 -8.80 -4.14 -9.64
C VAL A 65 -8.95 -5.23 -8.59
N TYR A 66 -8.24 -6.35 -8.75
CA TYR A 66 -8.26 -7.47 -7.82
C TYR A 66 -7.86 -7.03 -6.40
N THR A 67 -6.73 -6.34 -6.26
CA THR A 67 -6.26 -5.87 -4.94
C THR A 67 -7.22 -4.89 -4.25
N LYS A 68 -7.95 -4.08 -5.03
CA LYS A 68 -9.00 -3.20 -4.49
C LYS A 68 -10.26 -3.99 -4.10
N ALA A 69 -10.66 -4.96 -4.91
CA ALA A 69 -11.82 -5.81 -4.62
C ALA A 69 -11.57 -6.74 -3.43
N SER A 70 -10.33 -7.21 -3.24
CA SER A 70 -9.92 -8.05 -2.11
C SER A 70 -9.69 -7.25 -0.82
N ALA A 71 -9.81 -5.92 -0.84
CA ALA A 71 -9.59 -5.10 0.34
C ALA A 71 -10.77 -5.23 1.31
N GLY A 72 -10.52 -5.83 2.48
CA GLY A 72 -11.50 -5.92 3.55
C GLY A 72 -11.58 -4.65 4.40
N LYS A 73 -12.78 -4.33 4.89
CA LYS A 73 -12.94 -3.36 5.99
C LYS A 73 -12.77 -4.10 7.31
N VAL A 74 -11.98 -3.52 8.21
CA VAL A 74 -11.71 -4.08 9.54
C VAL A 74 -12.13 -3.11 10.63
N THR A 75 -12.58 -3.64 11.75
CA THR A 75 -13.00 -2.84 12.91
C THR A 75 -11.89 -2.82 13.94
N VAL A 76 -11.47 -1.62 14.35
CA VAL A 76 -10.53 -1.45 15.47
C VAL A 76 -11.25 -1.77 16.77
N LYS A 77 -10.77 -2.79 17.49
CA LYS A 77 -11.26 -3.18 18.81
C LYS A 77 -10.57 -2.37 19.92
N LYS A 78 -9.24 -2.26 19.82
CA LYS A 78 -8.41 -1.61 20.85
C LYS A 78 -7.27 -0.84 20.19
N ALA A 79 -6.94 0.33 20.75
CA ALA A 79 -5.78 1.11 20.35
C ALA A 79 -5.05 1.57 21.61
N GLU A 80 -3.75 1.26 21.71
CA GLU A 80 -2.94 1.55 22.90
C GLU A 80 -1.68 2.32 22.50
N LEU A 81 -1.46 3.43 23.19
CA LEU A 81 -0.24 4.22 23.05
C LEU A 81 0.70 3.84 24.17
N VAL A 82 1.83 3.23 23.82
CA VAL A 82 2.84 2.77 24.77
C VAL A 82 4.09 3.61 24.58
N LYS A 83 4.66 4.07 25.68
CA LYS A 83 5.92 4.83 25.68
C LYS A 83 7.01 3.91 26.19
N GLU A 84 7.93 3.53 25.32
CA GLU A 84 9.07 2.69 25.64
C GLU A 84 10.36 3.52 25.54
N SER A 85 11.48 2.97 26.02
CA SER A 85 12.80 3.62 25.98
C SER A 85 13.21 4.08 24.56
N GLY A 86 12.73 3.40 23.52
CA GLY A 86 13.00 3.71 22.10
C GLY A 86 12.01 4.68 21.43
N GLY A 87 11.00 5.19 22.14
CA GLY A 87 10.01 6.14 21.62
C GLY A 87 8.55 5.73 21.91
N GLN A 88 7.62 6.43 21.26
CA GLN A 88 6.20 6.13 21.35
C GLN A 88 5.79 5.11 20.28
N HIS A 89 4.94 4.18 20.68
CA HIS A 89 4.41 3.13 19.84
C HIS A 89 2.89 3.08 19.92
N LEU A 90 2.24 2.71 18.81
CA LEU A 90 0.82 2.46 18.73
C LEU A 90 0.60 0.96 18.49
N PHE A 91 -0.13 0.32 19.40
CA PHE A 91 -0.64 -1.04 19.23
C PHE A 91 -2.10 -0.95 18.79
N LEU A 92 -2.40 -1.53 17.63
CA LEU A 92 -3.74 -1.53 17.06
C LEU A 92 -4.26 -2.96 16.99
N THR A 93 -5.27 -3.30 17.78
CA THR A 93 -5.98 -4.58 17.70
C THR A 93 -7.24 -4.42 16.86
N MET A 94 -7.38 -5.27 15.85
CA MET A 94 -8.48 -5.25 14.90
C MET A 94 -9.19 -6.60 14.86
N SER A 95 -10.52 -6.57 14.68
CA SER A 95 -11.30 -7.76 14.39
C SER A 95 -11.24 -8.05 12.90
N VAL A 96 -10.75 -9.23 12.52
CA VAL A 96 -10.63 -9.70 11.15
C VAL A 96 -11.11 -11.16 11.08
N PRO A 97 -12.43 -11.40 11.12
CA PRO A 97 -12.95 -12.76 11.15
C PRO A 97 -12.55 -13.54 9.90
N ASN A 98 -12.29 -14.85 10.07
CA ASN A 98 -11.87 -15.77 9.00
C ASN A 98 -10.54 -15.41 8.31
N PHE A 99 -9.75 -14.49 8.85
CA PHE A 99 -8.46 -14.13 8.29
C PHE A 99 -7.35 -14.97 8.91
N LYS A 100 -6.60 -15.70 8.08
CA LYS A 100 -5.47 -16.52 8.49
C LYS A 100 -4.20 -16.00 7.84
N PHE A 101 -3.12 -15.92 8.61
CA PHE A 101 -1.80 -15.53 8.13
C PHE A 101 -0.73 -16.38 8.82
N LYS A 102 0.43 -16.47 8.18
CA LYS A 102 1.63 -17.12 8.72
C LYS A 102 2.53 -16.09 9.41
N PRO A 103 3.31 -16.49 10.43
CA PRO A 103 4.30 -15.62 11.05
C PRO A 103 5.25 -14.98 10.01
N GLY A 104 5.55 -13.71 10.19
CA GLY A 104 6.40 -12.93 9.26
C GLY A 104 5.66 -12.35 8.05
N GLN A 105 4.38 -12.68 7.85
CA GLN A 105 3.57 -12.01 6.82
C GLN A 105 3.21 -10.58 7.22
N TRP A 106 3.02 -9.74 6.20
CA TRP A 106 2.65 -8.35 6.33
C TRP A 106 1.44 -8.05 5.46
N GLY A 107 0.67 -7.04 5.86
CA GLY A 107 -0.51 -6.57 5.14
C GLY A 107 -0.46 -5.06 4.93
N HIS A 108 -1.38 -4.54 4.13
CA HIS A 108 -1.53 -3.10 3.93
C HIS A 108 -2.69 -2.56 4.76
N LEU A 109 -2.43 -1.53 5.56
CA LEU A 109 -3.45 -0.79 6.26
C LEU A 109 -3.74 0.52 5.51
N ALA A 110 -5.01 0.71 5.15
CA ALA A 110 -5.49 1.95 4.53
C ALA A 110 -6.44 2.68 5.49
N VAL A 111 -6.06 3.90 5.87
CA VAL A 111 -6.89 4.78 6.71
C VAL A 111 -6.95 6.14 6.06
N GLY A 112 -8.03 6.41 5.32
CA GLY A 112 -8.16 7.62 4.50
C GLY A 112 -7.96 8.94 5.27
N LYS A 113 -8.33 8.98 6.56
CA LYS A 113 -8.09 10.15 7.42
C LYS A 113 -6.62 10.38 7.76
N ALA A 114 -5.78 9.34 7.73
CA ALA A 114 -4.35 9.43 8.01
C ALA A 114 -3.53 9.61 6.72
N SER A 115 -3.87 8.88 5.66
CA SER A 115 -3.19 8.89 4.37
C SER A 115 -4.11 8.42 3.25
N PRO A 116 -4.00 8.99 2.03
CA PRO A 116 -4.69 8.47 0.85
C PRO A 116 -4.07 7.16 0.32
N VAL A 117 -2.86 6.81 0.76
CA VAL A 117 -2.15 5.59 0.34
C VAL A 117 -2.10 4.54 1.44
N PRO A 118 -2.19 3.24 1.11
CA PRO A 118 -1.99 2.16 2.08
C PRO A 118 -0.53 2.03 2.53
N HIS A 119 -0.34 1.70 3.80
CA HIS A 119 0.98 1.52 4.43
C HIS A 119 1.18 0.06 4.87
N PRO A 120 2.35 -0.56 4.63
CA PRO A 120 2.60 -1.95 4.98
C PRO A 120 2.94 -2.11 6.47
N PHE A 121 2.41 -3.15 7.10
CA PHE A 121 2.74 -3.53 8.47
C PHE A 121 2.79 -5.04 8.64
N THR A 122 3.73 -5.51 9.46
CA THR A 122 3.77 -6.91 9.90
C THR A 122 2.52 -7.23 10.71
N LEU A 123 1.92 -8.39 10.41
CA LEU A 123 0.73 -8.88 11.08
C LEU A 123 1.15 -9.68 12.31
N ILE A 124 0.56 -9.34 13.45
CA ILE A 124 0.82 -10.00 14.74
C ILE A 124 -0.49 -10.67 15.17
N PRO A 125 -0.47 -11.92 15.69
CA PRO A 125 -1.69 -12.55 16.17
C PRO A 125 -2.26 -11.78 17.36
N GLY A 126 -3.59 -11.66 17.40
CA GLY A 126 -4.31 -11.14 18.56
C GLY A 126 -4.46 -12.18 19.68
N GLU A 127 -5.29 -11.84 20.67
CA GLU A 127 -5.60 -12.77 21.76
C GLU A 127 -6.61 -13.85 21.35
N SER A 128 -7.42 -13.57 20.32
CA SER A 128 -8.37 -14.52 19.74
C SER A 128 -8.04 -14.81 18.26
N SER A 129 -8.60 -15.90 17.74
CA SER A 129 -8.42 -16.34 16.35
C SER A 129 -8.95 -15.34 15.31
N ASP A 130 -9.87 -14.45 15.71
CA ASP A 130 -10.45 -13.42 14.85
C ASP A 130 -9.81 -12.05 15.04
N GLU A 131 -8.63 -11.99 15.66
CA GLU A 131 -7.93 -10.76 15.93
C GLU A 131 -6.55 -10.71 15.29
N VAL A 132 -6.27 -9.53 14.74
CA VAL A 132 -4.96 -9.17 14.22
C VAL A 132 -4.49 -7.92 14.92
N ARG A 133 -3.24 -7.94 15.36
CA ARG A 133 -2.53 -6.81 15.94
C ARG A 133 -1.53 -6.24 14.95
N ILE A 134 -1.41 -4.93 14.95
CA ILE A 134 -0.34 -4.21 14.27
C ILE A 134 0.39 -3.36 15.30
N PHE A 135 1.72 -3.43 15.25
CA PHE A 135 2.61 -2.58 16.02
C PHE A 135 3.23 -1.51 15.14
N MET A 136 3.14 -0.26 15.57
CA MET A 136 3.56 0.90 14.77
C MET A 136 4.48 1.79 15.60
N LYS A 137 5.72 1.98 15.14
CA LYS A 137 6.57 3.06 15.67
C LYS A 137 6.02 4.41 15.24
N ILE A 138 5.79 5.30 16.20
CA ILE A 138 5.30 6.64 15.93
C ILE A 138 6.48 7.51 15.50
N ASN A 139 6.46 7.91 14.24
CA ASN A 139 7.43 8.86 13.72
C ASN A 139 6.99 10.30 14.03
N ARG A 140 7.92 11.26 13.90
CA ARG A 140 7.63 12.69 14.14
C ARG A 140 6.54 13.24 13.22
N SER A 141 6.46 12.73 12.00
CA SER A 141 5.49 13.16 10.99
C SER A 141 5.05 11.97 10.11
N GLY A 142 4.00 12.18 9.31
CA GLY A 142 3.49 11.18 8.36
C GLY A 142 2.40 10.28 8.93
N PHE A 143 2.20 9.12 8.29
CA PHE A 143 1.07 8.23 8.55
C PHE A 143 0.94 7.79 10.02
N THR A 144 2.00 7.26 10.62
CA THR A 144 1.93 6.72 12.00
C THR A 144 1.66 7.80 13.04
N SER A 145 2.19 9.02 12.85
CA SER A 145 1.89 10.18 13.70
C SER A 145 0.42 10.61 13.62
N LYS A 146 -0.18 10.59 12.42
CA LYS A 146 -1.59 10.92 12.21
C LYS A 146 -2.50 9.83 12.77
N MET A 147 -2.13 8.56 12.59
CA MET A 147 -2.82 7.41 13.19
C MET A 147 -2.87 7.53 14.71
N ALA A 148 -1.74 7.84 15.35
CA ALA A 148 -1.68 8.05 16.79
C ALA A 148 -2.64 9.16 17.26
N LYS A 149 -2.68 10.29 16.55
CA LYS A 149 -3.62 11.40 16.85
C LYS A 149 -5.10 10.98 16.69
N ILE A 150 -5.43 10.26 15.62
CA ILE A 150 -6.80 9.77 15.37
C ILE A 150 -7.25 8.81 16.47
N CYS A 151 -6.36 7.90 16.90
CA CYS A 151 -6.65 6.96 17.96
C CYS A 151 -6.73 7.65 19.34
N ALA A 152 -5.85 8.60 19.63
CA ALA A 152 -5.85 9.36 20.88
C ALA A 152 -7.14 10.18 21.07
N ALA A 153 -7.60 10.88 20.03
CA ALA A 153 -8.83 11.67 20.08
C ALA A 153 -10.08 10.81 20.37
N ARG A 154 -10.05 9.53 20.04
CA ARG A 154 -11.13 8.57 20.34
C ARG A 154 -11.09 8.03 21.76
N LEU A 155 -9.92 8.05 22.41
CA LEU A 155 -9.76 7.61 23.79
C LEU A 155 -10.20 8.68 24.80
N THR A 156 -10.13 9.96 24.43
CA THR A 156 -10.55 11.10 25.28
C THR A 156 -12.05 11.42 25.21
N MET A 157 -12.81 10.74 24.36
CA MET A 157 -14.27 10.92 24.22
C MET A 157 -15.09 9.76 24.81
N LYS A 158 -14.43 8.86 25.56
CA LYS A 158 -15.06 7.84 26.40
C LYS A 158 -14.80 8.19 27.85
#